data_AF-A0A962S0U1-F1
#
_entry.id   AF-A0A962S0U1-F1
#
_cell.length_a   1.000
_cell.length_b   1.000
_cell.length_c   1.000
_cell.angle_alpha   90.00
_cell.angle_beta   90.00
_cell.angle_gamma   90.00
#
_symmetry.space_group_name_H-M   'P 1'
#
loop_
_entity.id
_entity.type
_entity.pdbx_description
1 polymer ?
#
loop_
_entity_poly.entity_id
_entity_poly.type
_entity_poly.pdbx_seq_one_letter_code
_entity_poly.pdbx_strand_id
1 'polypeptide(L)'
;MIRWKALFAGIAVVMLLGLLLQLAFTSIVVGQMEASRNFPEYSRAISTVPYLVGFGGYFLVMAVGGYVTASIARNQVVLNALIVGAVTAGISLWFSLDAVDIKPMSLVFFTLGLVFATTGALFWRVRQSQQ
;
A
#
# COMPACT_ATOMS: atom_id res chain seq x y z
N MET A 1 20.39 -3.04 -15.35
CA MET A 1 21.07 -2.41 -14.20
C MET A 1 20.02 -1.79 -13.31
N ILE A 2 20.00 -2.20 -12.05
CA ILE A 2 19.17 -1.62 -11.00
C ILE A 2 19.55 -0.14 -10.85
N ARG A 3 18.56 0.75 -10.87
CA ARG A 3 18.77 2.18 -10.65
C ARG A 3 18.43 2.50 -9.21
N TRP A 4 19.45 2.67 -8.37
CA TRP A 4 19.30 3.03 -6.96
C TRP A 4 18.37 4.24 -6.74
N LYS A 5 18.44 5.25 -7.63
CA LYS A 5 17.55 6.42 -7.60
C LYS A 5 16.06 6.04 -7.69
N ALA A 6 15.72 5.04 -8.51
CA ALA A 6 14.35 4.58 -8.68
C ALA A 6 13.86 3.82 -7.44
N LEU A 7 14.72 3.00 -6.82
CA LEU A 7 14.39 2.28 -5.60
C LEU A 7 14.12 3.25 -4.44
N PHE A 8 15.02 4.21 -4.20
CA PHE A 8 14.85 5.20 -3.13
C PHE A 8 13.60 6.05 -3.34
N ALA A 9 13.36 6.53 -4.57
CA ALA A 9 12.16 7.29 -4.87
C ALA A 9 10.88 6.46 -4.69
N GLY A 10 10.88 5.21 -5.12
CA GLY A 10 9.77 4.29 -4.94
C GLY A 10 9.44 4.05 -3.47
N ILE A 11 10.46 3.71 -2.66
CA ILE A 11 10.30 3.48 -1.22
C ILE A 11 9.81 4.76 -0.53
N ALA A 12 10.42 5.91 -0.83
CA ALA A 12 10.02 7.19 -0.23
C ALA A 12 8.56 7.54 -0.55
N VAL A 13 8.11 7.30 -1.78
CA VAL A 13 6.72 7.53 -2.19
C VAL A 13 5.77 6.58 -1.47
N VAL A 14 6.08 5.28 -1.41
CA VAL A 14 5.25 4.31 -0.68
C VAL A 14 5.17 4.65 0.80
N MET A 15 6.28 5.04 1.43
CA MET A 15 6.30 5.47 2.83
C MET A 15 5.45 6.72 3.05
N LEU A 16 5.64 7.76 2.23
CA LEU A 16 4.90 9.02 2.36
C LEU A 16 3.40 8.82 2.16
N LEU A 17 3.00 8.12 1.10
CA LEU A 17 1.60 7.81 0.84
C LEU A 17 1.02 6.85 1.90
N GLY A 18 1.81 5.91 2.39
CA GLY A 18 1.43 5.01 3.49
C GLY A 18 1.18 5.77 4.79
N LEU A 19 2.02 6.75 5.12
CA LEU A 19 1.84 7.65 6.27
C LEU A 19 0.57 8.50 6.13
N LEU A 20 0.31 9.07 4.94
CA LEU A 20 -0.91 9.82 4.68
C LEU A 20 -2.16 8.93 4.82
N LEU A 21 -2.08 7.69 4.31
CA LEU A 21 -3.16 6.72 4.46
C LEU A 21 -3.38 6.34 5.93
N GLN A 22 -2.32 6.11 6.70
CA GLN A 22 -2.41 5.82 8.14
C GLN A 22 -3.05 6.98 8.91
N LEU A 23 -2.70 8.21 8.57
CA LEU A 23 -3.32 9.40 9.17
C LEU A 23 -4.81 9.45 8.85
N ALA A 24 -5.18 9.32 7.57
CA ALA A 24 -6.58 9.30 7.15
C ALA A 24 -7.38 8.17 7.81
N PHE A 25 -6.81 6.96 7.86
CA PHE A 25 -7.41 5.81 8.51
C PHE A 25 -7.65 6.07 10.01
N THR A 26 -6.65 6.61 10.71
CA THR A 26 -6.77 6.92 12.15
C THR A 26 -7.84 7.98 12.39
N SER A 27 -7.90 9.03 11.57
CA SER A 27 -8.96 10.05 11.65
C SER A 27 -10.36 9.45 11.43
N ILE A 28 -10.51 8.54 10.46
CA ILE A 28 -11.79 7.84 10.22
C ILE A 28 -12.17 7.00 11.44
N VAL A 29 -11.25 6.17 11.95
CA VAL A 29 -11.53 5.31 13.11
C VAL A 29 -11.95 6.14 14.33
N VAL A 30 -11.27 7.25 14.61
CA VAL A 30 -11.64 8.16 15.70
C VAL A 30 -13.02 8.77 15.47
N GLY A 31 -13.31 9.25 14.25
CA GLY A 31 -14.63 9.78 13.91
C GLY A 31 -15.74 8.74 14.06
N GLN A 32 -15.44 7.47 13.77
CA GLN A 32 -16.38 6.38 13.96
C GLN A 32 -16.64 6.01 15.40
N MET A 33 -15.61 6.05 16.24
CA MET A 33 -15.78 5.83 17.68
C MET A 33 -16.75 6.86 18.26
N GLU A 34 -16.63 8.12 17.83
CA GLU A 34 -17.53 9.19 18.26
C GLU A 34 -18.93 9.05 17.65
N ALA A 35 -19.03 8.70 16.36
CA ALA A 35 -20.33 8.46 15.72
C ALA A 35 -21.08 7.28 16.33
N SER A 36 -20.38 6.20 16.69
CA SER A 36 -20.98 4.99 17.28
C SER A 36 -21.48 5.22 18.70
N ARG A 37 -20.90 6.17 19.44
CA ARG A 37 -21.41 6.61 20.75
C ARG A 37 -22.75 7.35 20.61
N ASN A 38 -22.88 8.17 19.56
CA ASN A 38 -24.08 8.99 19.33
C ASN A 38 -25.19 8.23 18.57
N PHE A 39 -24.86 7.22 17.77
CA PHE A 39 -25.81 6.46 16.94
C PHE A 39 -25.54 4.93 17.00
N PRO A 40 -25.94 4.25 18.08
CA PRO A 40 -25.62 2.83 18.30
C PRO A 40 -26.27 1.89 17.27
N GLU A 41 -27.43 2.28 16.71
CA GLU A 41 -28.18 1.51 15.71
C GLU A 41 -27.42 1.31 14.39
N TYR A 42 -26.52 2.25 14.03
CA TYR A 42 -25.73 2.20 12.80
C TYR A 42 -24.32 1.62 12.98
N SER A 43 -23.96 1.19 14.20
CA SER A 43 -22.59 0.78 14.54
C SER A 43 -22.02 -0.32 13.64
N ARG A 44 -22.85 -1.27 13.17
CA ARG A 44 -22.42 -2.33 12.24
C ARG A 44 -22.09 -1.83 10.83
N ALA A 45 -22.84 -0.86 10.31
CA ALA A 45 -22.57 -0.29 9.00
C ALA A 45 -21.31 0.60 9.05
N ILE A 46 -21.17 1.34 10.14
CA ILE A 46 -20.03 2.23 10.39
C ILE A 46 -18.74 1.41 10.48
N SER A 47 -18.73 0.29 11.20
CA SER A 47 -17.50 -0.50 11.42
C SER A 47 -16.88 -1.12 10.16
N THR A 48 -17.59 -1.18 9.03
CA THR A 48 -17.06 -1.75 7.77
C THR A 48 -16.20 -0.77 6.98
N VAL A 49 -16.45 0.54 7.13
CA VAL A 49 -15.78 1.58 6.34
C VAL A 49 -14.25 1.63 6.54
N PRO A 50 -13.68 1.48 7.75
CA PRO A 50 -12.22 1.51 7.92
C PRO A 50 -11.56 0.34 7.21
N TYR A 51 -12.19 -0.84 7.19
CA TYR A 51 -11.66 -1.98 6.46
C TYR A 51 -11.59 -1.69 4.96
N LEU A 52 -12.64 -1.13 4.37
CA LEU A 52 -12.64 -0.77 2.96
C LEU A 52 -11.58 0.29 2.63
N VAL A 53 -11.47 1.33 3.47
CA VAL A 53 -10.49 2.41 3.27
C VAL A 53 -9.06 1.92 3.47
N GLY A 54 -8.81 1.12 4.51
CA GLY A 54 -7.49 0.55 4.79
C GLY A 54 -7.05 -0.42 3.69
N PHE A 55 -7.93 -1.35 3.29
CA PHE A 55 -7.64 -2.35 2.27
C PHE A 55 -7.46 -1.70 0.88
N GLY A 56 -8.43 -0.89 0.47
CA GLY A 56 -8.40 -0.20 -0.82
C GLY A 56 -7.27 0.82 -0.91
N GLY A 57 -7.07 1.59 0.17
CA GLY A 57 -5.98 2.55 0.27
C GLY A 57 -4.61 1.90 0.17
N TYR A 58 -4.39 0.79 0.88
CA TYR A 58 -3.10 0.09 0.85
C TYR A 58 -2.72 -0.33 -0.57
N PHE A 59 -3.66 -0.93 -1.31
CA PHE A 59 -3.39 -1.35 -2.69
C PHE A 59 -3.17 -0.18 -3.64
N LEU A 60 -3.88 0.93 -3.46
CA LEU A 60 -3.64 2.16 -4.20
C LEU A 60 -2.22 2.68 -3.96
N VAL A 61 -1.77 2.72 -2.70
CA VAL A 61 -0.41 3.14 -2.34
C VAL A 61 0.63 2.25 -3.01
N MET A 62 0.46 0.92 -2.95
CA MET A 62 1.39 -0.03 -3.58
C MET A 62 1.43 0.13 -5.10
N ALA A 63 0.27 0.27 -5.76
CA ALA A 63 0.19 0.49 -7.19
C ALA A 63 0.84 1.81 -7.63
N VAL A 64 0.56 2.91 -6.92
CA VAL A 64 1.17 4.22 -7.20
C VAL A 64 2.68 4.17 -6.97
N GLY A 65 3.15 3.53 -5.89
CA GLY A 65 4.56 3.32 -5.63
C GLY A 65 5.27 2.56 -6.76
N GLY A 66 4.65 1.48 -7.25
CA GLY A 66 5.13 0.72 -8.41
C GLY A 66 5.18 1.56 -9.68
N TYR A 67 4.15 2.36 -9.95
CA TYR A 67 4.09 3.27 -11.10
C TYR A 67 5.19 4.34 -11.05
N VAL A 68 5.42 4.97 -9.90
CA VAL A 68 6.47 5.99 -9.76
C VAL A 68 7.86 5.35 -9.90
N THR A 69 8.08 4.19 -9.28
CA THR A 69 9.33 3.44 -9.41
C THR A 69 9.63 3.13 -10.88
N ALA A 70 8.61 2.69 -11.62
CA ALA A 70 8.70 2.42 -13.06
C ALA A 70 9.10 3.65 -13.87
N SER A 71 8.50 4.80 -13.56
CA SER A 71 8.75 6.07 -14.27
C SER A 71 10.21 6.55 -14.18
N ILE A 72 10.90 6.20 -13.10
CA ILE A 72 12.28 6.64 -12.85
C ILE A 72 13.30 5.57 -13.32
N ALA A 73 12.94 4.29 -13.22
CA ALA A 73 13.83 3.18 -13.54
C ALA A 73 14.24 3.14 -15.03
N ARG A 74 13.32 3.47 -15.96
CA ARG A 74 13.46 3.35 -17.43
C ARG A 74 13.78 1.93 -17.96
N ASN A 75 14.68 1.18 -17.33
CA ASN A 75 15.03 -0.22 -17.62
C ASN A 75 14.76 -1.12 -16.41
N GLN A 76 14.46 -2.41 -16.67
CA GLN A 76 14.15 -3.40 -15.62
C GLN A 76 13.04 -2.93 -14.66
N VAL A 77 12.01 -2.31 -15.23
CA VAL A 77 10.87 -1.68 -14.54
C VAL A 77 10.21 -2.61 -13.53
N VAL A 78 9.89 -3.84 -13.96
CA VAL A 78 9.22 -4.85 -13.14
C VAL A 78 10.10 -5.28 -11.96
N LEU A 79 11.40 -5.48 -12.18
CA LEU A 79 12.33 -5.91 -11.14
C LEU A 79 12.48 -4.84 -10.05
N ASN A 80 12.64 -3.57 -10.43
CA ASN A 80 12.75 -2.48 -9.46
C ASN A 80 11.46 -2.32 -8.65
N ALA A 81 10.29 -2.40 -9.29
CA ALA A 81 9.01 -2.33 -8.58
C ALA A 81 8.78 -3.50 -7.63
N LEU A 82 9.21 -4.71 -8.02
CA LEU A 82 9.14 -5.89 -7.16
C LEU A 82 10.04 -5.75 -5.94
N ILE A 83 11.26 -5.23 -6.09
CA ILE A 83 12.16 -4.95 -4.95
C ILE A 83 11.55 -3.90 -4.02
N VAL A 84 11.04 -2.79 -4.55
CA VAL A 84 10.37 -1.75 -3.73
C VAL A 84 9.17 -2.34 -2.99
N GLY A 85 8.32 -3.10 -3.69
CA GLY A 85 7.17 -3.77 -3.09
C GLY A 85 7.58 -4.77 -2.00
N ALA A 86 8.61 -5.58 -2.23
CA ALA A 86 9.09 -6.56 -1.27
C ALA A 86 9.69 -5.91 -0.02
N VAL A 87 10.47 -4.84 -0.19
CA VAL A 87 11.06 -4.10 0.93
C VAL A 87 9.95 -3.42 1.74
N THR A 88 9.05 -2.70 1.08
CA THR A 88 7.99 -1.95 1.78
C THR A 88 6.96 -2.86 2.44
N ALA A 89 6.44 -3.87 1.72
CA ALA A 89 5.55 -4.86 2.30
C ALA A 89 6.24 -5.72 3.36
N GLY A 90 7.53 -6.02 3.19
CA GLY A 90 8.33 -6.76 4.17
C GLY A 90 8.51 -5.99 5.47
N ILE A 91 8.76 -4.68 5.39
CA ILE A 91 8.79 -3.80 6.57
C ILE A 91 7.41 -3.80 7.26
N SER A 92 6.31 -3.66 6.52
CA SER A 92 4.96 -3.72 7.08
C SER A 92 4.65 -5.07 7.73
N LEU A 93 5.09 -6.18 7.11
CA LEU A 93 4.95 -7.53 7.66
C LEU A 93 5.75 -7.67 8.95
N TRP A 94 7.00 -7.18 8.98
CA TRP A 94 7.85 -7.21 10.17
C TRP A 94 7.19 -6.53 11.36
N PHE A 95 6.67 -5.32 11.19
CA PHE A 95 5.93 -4.63 12.25
C PHE A 95 4.61 -5.31 12.64
N SER A 96 4.06 -6.15 11.77
CA SER A 96 2.84 -6.92 12.06
C SER A 96 3.12 -8.24 12.80
N LEU A 97 4.37 -8.73 12.78
CA LEU A 97 4.77 -10.01 13.40
C LEU A 97 5.01 -9.91 14.91
N ASP A 98 5.25 -8.69 15.43
CA ASP A 98 5.56 -8.47 16.86
C ASP A 98 4.39 -8.80 17.81
N ALA A 99 3.21 -9.10 17.25
CA ALA A 99 2.00 -9.47 17.98
C ALA A 99 1.75 -10.98 18.01
N VAL A 100 2.76 -11.80 18.40
CA VAL A 100 2.78 -13.24 18.79
C VAL A 100 2.09 -14.28 17.86
N ASP A 101 1.01 -13.93 17.18
CA ASP A 101 0.36 -14.70 16.14
C ASP A 101 0.66 -14.04 14.79
N ILE A 102 1.30 -14.80 13.89
CA ILE A 102 1.33 -14.43 12.47
C ILE A 102 -0.12 -14.38 12.00
N LYS A 103 -0.70 -13.17 11.93
CA LYS A 103 -2.06 -13.01 11.43
C LYS A 103 -2.03 -13.44 9.97
N PRO A 104 -2.75 -14.49 9.54
CA PRO A 104 -2.76 -14.92 8.13
C PRO A 104 -3.11 -13.77 7.16
N MET A 105 -3.82 -12.75 7.65
CA MET A 105 -4.06 -11.51 6.91
C MET A 105 -2.78 -10.77 6.51
N SER A 106 -1.73 -10.69 7.34
CA SER A 106 -0.51 -9.95 6.99
C SER A 106 0.22 -10.58 5.79
N LEU A 107 0.18 -11.91 5.68
CA LEU A 107 0.69 -12.65 4.52
C LEU A 107 -0.14 -12.36 3.26
N VAL A 108 -1.46 -12.25 3.40
CA VAL A 108 -2.35 -11.85 2.30
C VAL A 108 -2.03 -10.42 1.84
N PHE A 109 -1.85 -9.48 2.76
CA PHE A 109 -1.44 -8.12 2.42
C PHE A 109 -0.07 -8.07 1.75
N PHE A 110 0.89 -8.87 2.20
CA PHE A 110 2.22 -8.94 1.59
C PHE A 110 2.15 -9.41 0.13
N THR A 111 1.45 -10.53 -0.11
CA THR A 111 1.33 -11.10 -1.46
C THR A 111 0.54 -10.20 -2.39
N LEU A 112 -0.59 -9.65 -1.95
CA LEU A 112 -1.38 -8.72 -2.75
C LEU A 112 -0.64 -7.39 -2.98
N GLY A 113 0.10 -6.89 -1.99
CA GLY A 113 0.92 -5.69 -2.11
C GLY A 113 1.97 -5.82 -3.23
N LEU A 114 2.63 -6.98 -3.34
CA LEU A 114 3.55 -7.29 -4.44
C LEU A 114 2.86 -7.30 -5.80
N VAL A 115 1.68 -7.92 -5.89
CA VAL A 115 0.88 -7.96 -7.12
C VAL A 115 0.52 -6.54 -7.55
N PHE A 116 -0.02 -5.71 -6.66
CA PHE A 116 -0.41 -4.33 -6.98
C PHE A 116 0.78 -3.44 -7.33
N ALA A 117 1.90 -3.56 -6.63
CA ALA A 117 3.14 -2.85 -6.98
C ALA A 117 3.63 -3.22 -8.38
N THR A 118 3.55 -4.50 -8.73
CA THR A 118 3.92 -5.00 -10.07
C THR A 118 2.94 -4.50 -11.12
N THR A 119 1.63 -4.54 -10.85
CA THR A 119 0.59 -4.04 -11.76
C THR A 119 0.75 -2.56 -12.05
N GLY A 120 1.06 -1.73 -11.04
CA GLY A 120 1.34 -0.30 -11.25
C GLY A 120 2.54 -0.06 -12.16
N ALA A 121 3.58 -0.86 -12.02
CA ALA A 121 4.76 -0.79 -12.89
C ALA A 121 4.50 -1.27 -14.33
N LEU A 122 3.68 -2.31 -14.49
CA LEU A 122 3.22 -2.80 -15.80
C LEU A 122 2.34 -1.76 -16.51
N PHE A 123 1.45 -1.10 -15.78
CA PHE A 123 0.59 -0.05 -16.33
C PHE A 123 1.42 1.10 -16.92
N TRP A 124 2.47 1.52 -16.21
CA TRP A 124 3.42 2.51 -16.74
C TRP A 124 4.12 2.03 -18.02
N ARG A 125 4.58 0.76 -18.04
CA ARG A 125 5.27 0.18 -19.20
C ARG A 125 4.38 0.12 -20.44
N VAL A 126 3.11 -0.29 -20.28
CA VAL A 126 2.14 -0.34 -21.38
C VAL A 126 1.90 1.07 -21.93
N ARG A 127 1.76 2.07 -21.05
CA ARG A 127 1.57 3.46 -21.45
C ARG A 127 2.76 4.01 -22.25
N GLN A 128 3.99 3.63 -21.91
CA GLN A 128 5.19 4.04 -22.65
C GLN A 128 5.30 3.38 -24.02
N SER A 129 4.79 2.15 -24.21
CA SER A 129 4.81 1.50 -25.53
C SER A 129 3.83 2.09 -26.56
N GLN A 130 2.90 2.95 -26.11
CA GLN A 130 1.92 3.61 -26.98
C GLN A 130 2.30 5.05 -27.34
N GLN A 131 3.43 5.56 -26.82
CA GLN A 131 3.98 6.88 -27.12
C GLN A 131 5.20 6.75 -28.05
#